data_AF-A0A8H3QYF5-F1
#
_entry.id   AF-A0A8H3QYF5-F1
#
_cell.length_a   1.000
_cell.length_b   1.000
_cell.length_c   1.000
_cell.angle_alpha   90.00
_cell.angle_beta   90.00
_cell.angle_gamma   90.00
#
_symmetry.space_group_name_H-M   'P 1'
#
loop_
_entity.id
_entity.type
_entity.pdbx_description
1 polymer ?
#
loop_
_entity_poly.entity_id
_entity_poly.type
_entity_poly.pdbx_seq_one_letter_code
_entity_poly.pdbx_strand_id
1 'polypeptide(L)'
;MNSLEMTSIAKELLKKSGYPIIRDSNKSKNLLELLNVYPNYGVGLKVVPDHWVKKGILESYYEVTKVAPKLKNTNHGKAFGIKVWKGKILYKVSKKLKS
;
A
#
# COMPACT_ATOMS: atom_id res chain seq x y z
N MET A 1 21.38 17.36 12.00
CA MET A 1 20.27 16.50 11.54
C MET A 1 20.46 16.27 10.06
N ASN A 2 20.98 15.10 9.67
CA ASN A 2 21.29 14.81 8.26
C ASN A 2 19.99 14.53 7.50
N SER A 3 19.74 15.35 6.48
CA SER A 3 18.69 15.09 5.47
C SER A 3 19.01 13.76 4.79
N LEU A 4 18.05 12.82 4.80
CA LEU A 4 18.08 11.60 4.00
C LEU A 4 17.89 11.97 2.52
N GLU A 5 18.91 12.58 1.90
CA GLU A 5 18.97 12.70 0.45
C GLU A 5 19.22 11.30 -0.14
N MET A 6 18.18 10.72 -0.73
CA MET A 6 18.25 9.45 -1.46
C MET A 6 19.35 9.50 -2.54
N THR A 7 20.31 8.58 -2.46
CA THR A 7 21.44 8.48 -3.40
C THR A 7 20.97 8.27 -4.85
N SER A 8 21.73 8.77 -5.81
CA SER A 8 21.39 8.70 -7.25
C SER A 8 21.14 7.26 -7.72
N ILE A 9 21.93 6.32 -7.20
CA ILE A 9 21.81 4.88 -7.48
C ILE A 9 20.45 4.33 -7.01
N ALA A 10 19.99 4.73 -5.81
CA ALA A 10 18.69 4.28 -5.31
C ALA A 10 17.53 4.81 -6.16
N LYS A 11 17.61 6.07 -6.63
CA LYS A 11 16.61 6.65 -7.55
C LYS A 11 16.55 5.89 -8.87
N GLU A 12 17.70 5.48 -9.41
CA GLU A 12 17.79 4.75 -10.68
C GLU A 12 17.28 3.32 -10.58
N LEU A 13 17.59 2.62 -9.50
CA LEU A 13 17.04 1.28 -9.21
C LEU A 13 15.52 1.31 -9.01
N LEU A 14 14.97 2.32 -8.35
CA LEU A 14 13.53 2.50 -8.19
C LEU A 14 12.84 2.80 -9.54
N LYS A 15 13.43 3.65 -10.39
CA LYS A 15 12.92 3.88 -11.75
C LYS A 15 12.90 2.60 -12.57
N LYS A 16 13.95 1.79 -12.49
CA LYS A 16 14.09 0.56 -13.29
C LYS A 16 13.15 -0.56 -12.85
N SER A 17 12.74 -0.56 -11.58
CA SER A 17 11.84 -1.56 -11.00
C SER A 17 10.35 -1.22 -11.15
N GLY A 18 10.01 -0.07 -11.73
CA GLY A 18 8.62 0.35 -11.97
C GLY A 18 7.86 0.75 -10.71
N TYR A 19 8.53 0.84 -9.56
CA TYR A 19 7.94 1.30 -8.32
C TYR A 19 7.96 2.83 -8.25
N PRO A 20 6.84 3.48 -7.89
CA PRO A 20 6.80 4.93 -7.77
C PRO A 20 7.80 5.41 -6.71
N ILE A 21 8.55 6.47 -6.99
CA ILE A 21 9.44 7.10 -6.02
C ILE A 21 8.57 7.79 -4.97
N ILE A 22 8.29 7.08 -3.89
CA ILE A 22 7.55 7.61 -2.75
C ILE A 22 8.48 8.58 -2.02
N ARG A 23 8.33 9.90 -2.24
CA ARG A 23 8.96 10.89 -1.36
C ARG A 23 8.47 10.62 0.07
N ASP A 24 9.41 10.46 0.99
CA ASP A 24 9.20 10.43 2.45
C ASP A 24 8.55 11.74 2.87
N SER A 25 7.23 11.83 2.73
CA SER A 25 6.46 12.81 3.46
C SER A 25 6.33 12.25 4.87
N ASN A 26 6.79 12.98 5.89
CA ASN A 26 6.61 12.69 7.33
C ASN A 26 5.14 12.54 7.79
N LYS A 27 4.19 12.49 6.85
CA LYS A 27 2.77 12.32 7.06
C LYS A 27 2.38 10.88 6.72
N SER A 28 1.68 10.21 7.63
CA SER A 28 1.07 8.90 7.34
C SER A 28 0.16 9.02 6.13
N LYS A 29 0.55 8.35 5.03
CA LYS A 29 -0.27 8.31 3.82
C LYS A 29 -1.45 7.40 4.06
N ASN A 30 -2.62 7.84 3.62
CA ASN A 30 -3.80 7.00 3.68
C ASN A 30 -3.69 5.85 2.65
N LEU A 31 -4.43 4.77 2.85
CA LEU A 31 -4.33 3.59 1.96
C LEU A 31 -4.59 3.94 0.49
N LEU A 32 -5.55 4.83 0.18
CA LEU A 32 -5.81 5.21 -1.20
C LEU A 32 -4.74 6.12 -1.79
N GLU A 33 -4.15 7.02 -1.02
CA GLU A 33 -3.00 7.83 -1.45
C GLU A 33 -1.82 6.94 -1.83
N LEU A 34 -1.60 5.86 -1.06
CA LEU A 34 -0.59 4.86 -1.39
C LEU A 34 -0.96 4.09 -2.66
N LEU A 35 -2.20 3.65 -2.81
CA LEU A 35 -2.61 2.86 -3.97
C LEU A 35 -2.70 3.70 -5.26
N ASN A 36 -3.00 4.98 -5.16
CA ASN A 36 -3.16 5.90 -6.30
C ASN A 36 -1.86 6.14 -7.07
N VAL A 37 -0.69 5.88 -6.45
CA VAL A 37 0.60 5.99 -7.15
C VAL A 37 0.96 4.73 -7.96
N TYR A 38 0.20 3.64 -7.82
CA TYR A 38 0.41 2.39 -8.55
C TYR A 38 -0.54 2.28 -9.75
N PRO A 39 -0.11 1.60 -10.83
CA PRO A 39 -1.00 1.29 -11.95
C PRO A 39 -2.19 0.47 -11.48
N ASN A 40 -3.37 0.72 -12.04
CA ASN A 40 -4.63 0.08 -11.66
C ASN A 40 -4.90 0.10 -10.15
N TYR A 41 -4.53 1.19 -9.47
CA TYR A 41 -4.69 1.36 -8.01
C TYR A 41 -4.06 0.22 -7.19
N GLY A 42 -2.98 -0.39 -7.68
CA GLY A 42 -2.28 -1.43 -6.94
C GLY A 42 -3.09 -2.72 -6.75
N VAL A 43 -4.05 -3.01 -7.62
CA VAL A 43 -4.72 -4.33 -7.64
C VAL A 43 -3.66 -5.43 -7.82
N GLY A 44 -3.71 -6.45 -6.95
CA GLY A 44 -2.70 -7.51 -6.82
C GLY A 44 -1.60 -7.22 -5.79
N LEU A 45 -1.49 -6.00 -5.26
CA LEU A 45 -0.51 -5.69 -4.23
C LEU A 45 -0.89 -6.25 -2.87
N LYS A 46 0.12 -6.63 -2.10
CA LYS A 46 0.00 -7.01 -0.70
C LYS A 46 0.29 -5.78 0.17
N VAL A 47 -0.71 -5.38 0.96
CA VAL A 47 -0.60 -4.24 1.87
C VAL A 47 -0.71 -4.72 3.31
N VAL A 48 0.10 -4.14 4.19
CA VAL A 48 0.12 -4.48 5.62
C VAL A 48 -0.20 -3.22 6.42
N PRO A 49 -1.18 -3.24 7.33
CA PRO A 49 -1.42 -2.11 8.22
C PRO A 49 -0.23 -1.88 9.17
N ASP A 50 0.12 -0.62 9.41
CA ASP A 50 1.24 -0.25 10.29
C ASP A 50 1.13 -0.87 11.69
N HIS A 51 -0.07 -0.99 12.25
CA HIS A 51 -0.27 -1.57 13.57
C HIS A 51 0.00 -3.09 13.61
N TRP A 52 0.01 -3.79 12.46
CA TRP A 52 0.47 -5.18 12.37
C TRP A 52 1.98 -5.25 12.31
N VAL A 53 2.60 -4.35 11.53
CA VAL A 53 4.07 -4.22 11.46
C VAL A 53 4.65 -3.91 12.83
N LYS A 54 4.11 -2.90 13.53
CA LYS A 54 4.53 -2.51 14.88
C LYS A 54 4.36 -3.61 15.92
N LYS A 55 3.40 -4.52 15.73
CA LYS A 55 3.16 -5.68 16.59
C LYS A 55 3.98 -6.91 16.19
N GLY A 56 4.80 -6.83 15.13
CA GLY A 56 5.57 -7.97 14.63
C GLY A 56 4.69 -9.10 14.08
N ILE A 57 3.49 -8.78 13.59
CA ILE A 57 2.60 -9.81 13.03
C ILE A 57 3.09 -10.14 11.62
N LEU A 58 3.77 -11.28 11.51
CA LEU A 58 4.26 -11.80 10.24
C LEU A 58 3.17 -12.54 9.46
N GLU A 59 3.42 -12.72 8.15
CA GLU A 59 2.58 -13.49 7.22
C GLU A 59 1.10 -13.08 7.18
N SER A 60 0.81 -11.84 7.57
CA SER A 60 -0.54 -11.29 7.65
C SER A 60 -0.59 -10.02 6.83
N TYR A 61 -1.43 -10.01 5.81
CA TYR A 61 -1.55 -8.91 4.85
C TYR A 61 -2.95 -8.89 4.25
N TYR A 62 -3.25 -7.82 3.52
CA TYR A 62 -4.38 -7.79 2.61
C TYR A 62 -3.89 -7.78 1.18
N GLU A 63 -4.46 -8.63 0.35
CA GLU A 63 -4.25 -8.58 -1.10
C GLU A 63 -5.33 -7.72 -1.74
N VAL A 64 -4.93 -6.64 -2.40
CA VAL A 64 -5.86 -5.67 -3.01
C VAL A 64 -6.49 -6.30 -4.24
N THR A 65 -7.82 -6.31 -4.31
CA THR A 65 -8.58 -6.92 -5.42
C THR A 65 -9.39 -5.90 -6.20
N LYS A 66 -9.84 -4.82 -5.53
CA LYS A 66 -10.60 -3.76 -6.16
C LYS A 66 -10.41 -2.47 -5.39
N VAL A 67 -10.34 -1.36 -6.11
CA VAL A 67 -10.33 -0.02 -5.54
C VAL A 67 -11.45 0.80 -6.17
N ALA A 68 -12.20 1.51 -5.35
CA ALA A 68 -13.29 2.39 -5.75
C ALA A 68 -13.00 3.80 -5.19
N PRO A 69 -12.20 4.61 -5.90
CA PRO A 69 -11.93 6.00 -5.52
C PRO A 69 -13.21 6.85 -5.67
N LYS A 70 -13.31 7.95 -4.92
CA LYS A 70 -14.40 8.93 -5.07
C LYS A 70 -14.10 9.84 -6.27
N LEU A 71 -15.10 10.08 -7.12
CA LEU A 71 -14.98 10.95 -8.31
C LEU A 71 -14.40 12.35 -8.00
N LYS A 72 -14.80 12.97 -6.88
CA LYS A 72 -14.36 14.32 -6.51
C LYS A 72 -12.95 14.37 -5.91
N ASN A 73 -12.45 13.25 -5.40
CA ASN A 73 -11.14 13.19 -4.75
C ASN A 73 -10.62 11.75 -4.78
N THR A 74 -9.67 11.49 -5.67
CA THR A 74 -9.08 10.16 -5.89
C THR A 74 -8.26 9.65 -4.70
N ASN A 75 -7.88 10.54 -3.77
CA ASN A 75 -7.17 10.18 -2.53
C ASN A 75 -8.11 9.65 -1.44
N HIS A 76 -9.42 9.60 -1.70
CA HIS A 76 -10.41 9.03 -0.79
C HIS A 76 -11.26 8.01 -1.53
N GLY A 77 -11.70 6.96 -0.83
CA GLY A 77 -12.45 5.91 -1.47
C GLY A 77 -12.68 4.69 -0.59
N LYS A 78 -13.00 3.59 -1.24
CA LYS A 78 -13.05 2.26 -0.64
C LYS A 78 -12.05 1.38 -1.36
N ALA A 79 -11.18 0.71 -0.62
CA ALA A 79 -10.38 -0.39 -1.15
C ALA A 79 -10.96 -1.71 -0.63
N PHE A 80 -10.85 -2.75 -1.44
CA PHE A 80 -11.32 -4.09 -1.14
C PHE A 80 -10.20 -5.09 -1.37
N GLY A 81 -10.12 -6.10 -0.52
CA GLY A 81 -9.08 -7.10 -0.59
C GLY A 81 -9.39 -8.37 0.17
N ILE A 82 -8.53 -9.36 -0.06
CA ILE A 82 -8.55 -10.64 0.64
C ILE A 82 -7.65 -10.53 1.85
N LYS A 83 -8.17 -10.87 3.04
CA LYS A 83 -7.35 -10.91 4.26
C LYS A 83 -6.62 -12.24 4.35
N VAL A 84 -5.29 -12.17 4.35
CA VAL A 84 -4.40 -13.27 4.70
C VAL A 84 -3.94 -13.07 6.14
N TRP A 85 -4.02 -14.12 6.94
CA TRP A 85 -3.66 -14.08 8.35
C TRP A 85 -2.82 -15.29 8.70
N LYS A 86 -1.58 -15.05 9.12
CA LYS A 86 -0.60 -16.11 9.43
C LYS A 86 -0.52 -17.17 8.33
N GLY A 87 -0.39 -16.70 7.08
CA GLY A 87 -0.33 -17.55 5.89
C GLY A 87 -1.67 -18.15 5.43
N LYS A 88 -2.77 -18.01 6.19
CA LYS A 88 -4.08 -18.57 5.84
C LYS A 88 -5.02 -17.50 5.27
N ILE A 89 -5.69 -17.83 4.16
CA ILE A 89 -6.74 -16.98 3.60
C ILE A 89 -7.98 -17.10 4.51
N LEU A 90 -8.35 -16.01 5.18
CA LEU A 90 -9.50 -16.01 6.09
C LEU A 90 -10.84 -15.96 5.35
N TYR A 91 -10.89 -15.26 4.21
CA TYR A 91 -12.10 -15.11 3.42
C TYR A 91 -11.74 -15.12 1.94
N LYS A 92 -12.36 -16.03 1.16
CA LYS A 92 -12.23 -16.04 -0.30
C LYS A 92 -13.00 -14.87 -0.95
N VAL A 93 -13.89 -14.22 -0.19
CA VAL A 93 -14.65 -13.06 -0.63
C VAL A 93 -13.92 -11.78 -0.23
N SER A 94 -13.74 -10.90 -1.20
CA SER A 94 -13.11 -9.60 -1.01
C SER A 94 -13.92 -8.73 -0.03
N LYS A 95 -13.25 -8.20 0.99
CA LYS A 95 -13.85 -7.32 2.01
C LYS A 95 -13.21 -5.95 1.98
N LYS A 96 -13.98 -4.94 2.44
CA LYS A 96 -13.48 -3.57 2.57
C LYS A 96 -12.26 -3.54 3.49
N LEU A 97 -11.16 -2.98 2.99
CA LEU A 97 -9.95 -2.75 3.75
C LEU A 97 -10.21 -1.62 4.77
N LYS A 98 -9.81 -1.86 6.02
CA LYS A 98 -9.84 -0.82 7.05
C LYS A 98 -8.57 0.00 6.88
N SER A 99 -8.77 1.24 6.40
CA SER A 99 -7.76 2.29 6.44
C SER A 99 -7.64 2.86 7.84
#